data_AF-A0A969S0L7-F1
#
_entry.id   AF-A0A969S0L7-F1
#
_cell.length_a   1.000
_cell.length_b   1.000
_cell.length_c   1.000
_cell.angle_alpha   90.00
_cell.angle_beta   90.00
_cell.angle_gamma   90.00
#
_symmetry.space_group_name_H-M   'P 1'
#
loop_
_entity.id
_entity.type
_entity.pdbx_description
1 polymer ?
#
loop_
_entity_poly.entity_id
_entity_poly.type
_entity_poly.pdbx_seq_one_letter_code
_entity_poly.pdbx_strand_id
1 'polypeptide(L)' 'MIEDWELGVLWLNEVARLGDGEQAALSVRRKFLDELCNESKDTRFFMGTVFPYNTWVVLGVFWPPKPNNSQPEVVQGTLF' A
#
# COMPACT_ATOMS: atom_id res chain seq x y z
N MET A 1 9.48 3.91 -5.66
CA MET A 1 9.09 2.82 -6.58
C MET A 1 8.32 1.78 -5.77
N ILE A 2 7.24 1.22 -6.32
CA ILE A 2 6.42 0.20 -5.64
C ILE A 2 6.66 -1.13 -6.35
N GLU A 3 7.23 -2.08 -5.62
CA GLU A 3 7.59 -3.43 -6.07
C GLU A 3 6.69 -4.47 -5.41
N ASP A 4 5.41 -4.13 -5.28
CA ASP A 4 4.39 -5.00 -4.72
C ASP A 4 3.80 -5.88 -5.83
N TRP A 5 3.95 -7.19 -5.67
CA TRP A 5 3.40 -8.19 -6.58
C TRP A 5 1.88 -8.09 -6.70
N GLU A 6 1.17 -7.85 -5.60
CA GLU A 6 -0.30 -7.78 -5.59
C GLU A 6 -0.79 -6.59 -6.40
N LEU A 7 -0.07 -5.47 -6.35
CA LEU A 7 -0.34 -4.29 -7.17
C LEU A 7 -0.09 -4.55 -8.65
N GLY A 8 0.97 -5.29 -8.98
CA GLY A 8 1.26 -5.71 -10.36
C GLY A 8 0.17 -6.62 -10.94
N VAL A 9 -0.29 -7.61 -10.18
CA VAL A 9 -1.41 -8.48 -10.56
C VAL A 9 -2.70 -7.69 -10.73
N LEU A 10 -2.97 -6.72 -9.85
CA LEU A 10 -4.13 -5.83 -9.98
C LEU A 10 -4.08 -5.04 -11.30
N TRP A 11 -2.92 -4.52 -11.70
CA TRP A 11 -2.77 -3.83 -12.98
C TRP A 11 -3.01 -4.76 -14.17
N LEU A 12 -2.45 -5.97 -14.16
CA LEU A 12 -2.68 -6.97 -15.22
C LEU A 12 -4.18 -7.29 -15.40
N ASN A 13 -4.91 -7.42 -14.28
CA ASN A 13 -6.36 -7.64 -14.31
C ASN A 13 -7.10 -6.43 -14.90
N GLU A 14 -6.70 -5.21 -14.54
CA GLU A 14 -7.29 -3.99 -15.07
C GLU A 14 -6.99 -3.80 -16.56
N VAL A 15 -5.81 -4.17 -17.03
CA VAL A 15 -5.47 -4.20 -18.46
C VAL A 15 -6.35 -5.20 -19.21
N ALA A 16 -6.52 -6.41 -18.68
CA ALA A 16 -7.39 -7.40 -19.28
C ALA A 16 -8.86 -6.94 -19.33
N ARG A 17 -9.31 -6.16 -18.32
CA ARG A 17 -10.68 -5.64 -18.22
C ARG A 17 -10.94 -4.42 -19.11
N LEU A 18 -9.97 -3.52 -19.23
CA LEU A 18 -10.14 -2.23 -19.90
C LEU A 18 -9.57 -2.19 -21.31
N GLY A 19 -8.66 -3.11 -21.65
CA GLY A 19 -7.99 -3.16 -22.95
C GLY A 19 -6.98 -2.04 -23.20
N ASP A 20 -6.75 -1.16 -22.21
CA ASP A 20 -5.85 -0.03 -22.31
C ASP A 20 -4.99 0.12 -21.03
N GLY A 21 -3.68 0.29 -21.23
CA GLY A 21 -2.70 0.34 -20.15
C GLY A 21 -2.78 1.61 -19.30
N GLU A 22 -3.13 2.74 -19.90
CA GLU A 22 -3.25 4.02 -19.20
C GLU A 22 -4.51 4.04 -18.33
N GLN A 23 -5.65 3.61 -18.87
CA GLN A 23 -6.89 3.45 -18.13
C GLN A 23 -6.74 2.43 -16.99
N ALA A 24 -6.01 1.34 -17.21
CA ALA A 24 -5.69 0.39 -16.15
C ALA A 24 -4.87 1.05 -15.03
N ALA A 25 -3.83 1.81 -15.35
CA ALA A 25 -3.04 2.52 -14.36
C ALA A 25 -3.87 3.54 -13.56
N LEU A 26 -4.76 4.29 -14.22
CA LEU A 26 -5.68 5.22 -13.56
C LEU A 26 -6.65 4.49 -12.62
N SER A 27 -7.16 3.33 -13.06
CA SER A 27 -8.07 2.51 -12.26
C SER A 27 -7.38 1.93 -11.01
N VAL A 28 -6.16 1.41 -11.16
CA VAL A 28 -5.33 0.95 -10.03
C VAL A 28 -5.04 2.09 -9.07
N ARG A 29 -4.62 3.26 -9.58
CA ARG A 29 -4.36 4.45 -8.76
C ARG A 29 -5.58 4.87 -7.95
N ARG A 30 -6.76 4.90 -8.57
CA ARG A 30 -8.01 5.22 -7.90
C ARG A 30 -8.30 4.23 -6.77
N LYS A 31 -8.22 2.92 -7.05
CA LYS A 31 -8.44 1.89 -6.02
C LYS A 31 -7.44 2.03 -4.86
N PHE A 32 -6.17 2.25 -5.16
CA PHE A 32 -5.13 2.38 -4.15
C PHE A 32 -5.36 3.59 -3.23
N LEU A 33 -5.71 4.75 -3.79
CA LEU A 33 -5.91 5.97 -3.00
C LEU A 33 -7.26 5.99 -2.28
N ASP A 34 -8.33 5.55 -2.94
CA ASP A 34 -9.69 5.71 -2.42
C ASP A 34 -10.07 4.59 -1.44
N GLU A 35 -9.50 3.39 -1.62
CA GLU A 35 -9.82 2.20 -0.81
C GLU A 35 -8.69 1.86 0.18
N LEU A 36 -7.47 1.61 -0.33
CA LEU A 36 -6.37 1.16 0.51
C LEU A 36 -5.82 2.28 1.39
N CYS A 37 -5.78 3.52 0.89
CA CYS A 37 -5.35 4.71 1.64
C CYS A 37 -6.52 5.54 2.16
N ASN A 38 -7.71 4.94 2.22
CA ASN A 38 -8.91 5.62 2.71
C ASN A 38 -8.69 6.18 4.12
N GLU A 39 -9.31 7.32 4.44
CA GLU A 39 -9.19 7.97 5.74
C GLU A 39 -9.63 7.09 6.92
N SER A 40 -10.46 6.06 6.68
CA SER A 40 -10.88 5.07 7.68
C SER A 40 -9.83 3.97 7.95
N LYS A 41 -8.71 3.94 7.23
CA LYS A 41 -7.65 2.92 7.33
C LYS A 41 -6.35 3.50 7.89
N ASP A 42 -5.68 2.74 8.75
CA ASP A 42 -4.33 3.06 9.23
C ASP A 42 -3.29 2.43 8.30
N THR A 43 -3.18 2.97 7.09
CA THR A 43 -2.37 2.40 6.02
C THR A 43 -0.88 2.52 6.31
N ARG A 44 -0.18 1.39 6.25
CA ARG A 44 1.26 1.23 6.49
C ARG A 44 1.93 0.55 5.30
N PHE A 45 3.21 0.86 5.10
CA PHE A 45 4.01 0.29 4.02
C PHE A 45 5.11 -0.60 4.56
N PHE A 46 5.28 -1.77 3.93
CA PHE A 46 6.48 -2.57 4.08
C PHE A 46 7.55 -1.98 3.16
N MET A 47 8.64 -1.51 3.75
CA MET A 47 9.71 -0.82 3.03
C MET A 47 10.94 -1.72 2.89
N GLY A 48 11.61 -1.61 1.76
CA GLY A 48 12.89 -2.25 1.49
C GLY A 48 13.89 -1.28 0.89
N THR A 49 15.10 -1.77 0.64
CA THR A 49 16.14 -1.03 -0.09
C THR A 49 16.68 -1.88 -1.23
N VAL A 50 17.13 -1.23 -2.29
CA VAL A 50 17.79 -1.88 -3.43
C VAL A 50 19.31 -1.79 -3.26
N PHE A 51 20.02 -2.86 -3.62
CA PHE A 51 21.48 -2.87 -3.69
C PHE A 51 21.96 -2.43 -5.09
N PRO A 52 23.05 -1.63 -5.21
CA PRO A 52 23.80 -0.99 -4.13
C PRO A 52 22.97 0.13 -3.48
N TYR A 53 23.01 0.20 -2.15
CA TYR A 53 22.14 1.01 -1.26
C TYR A 53 21.92 2.47 -1.71
N ASN A 54 20.90 3.14 -1.12
CA ASN A 54 20.45 4.55 -1.31
C ASN A 54 19.12 4.75 -2.07
N THR A 55 18.32 3.70 -2.26
CA THR A 55 16.94 3.85 -2.79
C THR A 55 15.97 3.01 -1.97
N TRP A 56 14.94 3.66 -1.45
CA TRP A 56 13.82 3.02 -0.76
C TRP A 56 12.76 2.57 -1.76
N VAL A 57 12.25 1.37 -1.54
CA VAL A 57 11.16 0.78 -2.33
C VAL A 57 10.04 0.35 -1.40
N VAL A 58 8.80 0.50 -1.85
CA VAL A 58 7.63 -0.07 -1.18
C VAL A 58 7.53 -1.51 -1.67
N LEU A 59 7.61 -2.48 -0.76
CA LEU A 59 7.50 -3.90 -1.07
C LEU A 59 6.07 -4.42 -0.90
N GLY A 60 5.24 -3.71 -0.13
CA GLY A 60 3.86 -4.08 0.10
C GLY A 60 3.13 -3.04 0.93
N VAL A 61 1.81 -3.19 1.00
CA VAL A 61 0.90 -2.30 1.71
C VAL A 61 0.01 -3.09 2.67
N PHE A 62 -0.24 -2.52 3.85
CA PHE A 62 -1.10 -3.08 4.88
C PHE A 62 -2.05 -1.99 5.38
N TRP A 63 -3.37 -2.19 5.29
CA TRP A 63 -4.37 -1.15 5.56
C TRP A 63 -5.45 -1.61 6.57
N PRO A 64 -5.08 -1.86 7.83
CA PRO A 64 -6.05 -2.20 8.87
C PRO A 64 -7.05 -1.04 9.08
N PRO A 65 -8.27 -1.33 9.58
CA PRO A 65 -9.17 -0.27 10.05
C PRO A 65 -8.48 0.61 11.10
N LYS A 66 -8.70 1.93 11.05
CA LYS A 66 -8.24 2.81 12.13
C LYS A 66 -8.90 2.37 13.44
N PRO A 67 -8.14 2.28 14.55
CA PRO A 67 -8.74 2.06 15.84
C PRO A 67 -9.69 3.22 16.15
N ASN A 68 -10.90 2.93 16.62
CA ASN A 68 -11.68 3.93 17.32
C ASN A 68 -10.85 4.35 18.54
N ASN A 69 -10.67 5.66 18.75
CA ASN A 69 -9.88 6.27 19.85
C ASN A 69 -10.34 5.91 21.28
N SER A 70 -11.07 4.81 21.47
CA SER A 70 -11.50 4.25 22.75
C SER A 70 -10.49 3.25 23.34
N GLN A 71 -9.34 3.02 22.71
CA GLN A 71 -8.31 2.13 23.26
C GLN A 71 -7.23 2.95 23.96
N PRO A 72 -6.90 2.67 25.24
CA PRO A 72 -5.83 3.37 25.94
C PRO A 72 -4.48 3.10 25.26
N GLU A 73 -3.61 4.11 25.23
CA GLU A 73 -2.24 4.00 24.71
C GLU A 73 -1.55 2.79 25.33
N VAL A 74 -1.26 1.78 24.52
CA VAL A 74 -0.34 0.72 24.89
C VAL A 74 1.04 1.35 24.85
N VAL A 75 1.56 1.73 26.02
CA VAL A 75 2.96 2.10 26.20
C VAL A 75 3.78 0.88 25.83
N GLN A 76 4.28 0.85 24.59
CA GLN A 76 5.14 -0.21 24.10
C GLN A 76 6.48 -0.03 24.82
N GLY A 77 6.65 -0.78 25.90
CA GLY A 77 7.83 -0.75 26.74
C GLY A 77 9.10 -0.90 25.91
N THR A 78 10.02 0.02 26.13
CA THR A 78 11.36 0.02 25.55
C THR A 78 12.03 -1.31 25.88
N LEU A 79 12.21 -2.17 24.88
CA LEU A 79 13.14 -3.29 24.98
C LEU A 79 14.49 -2.77 24.51
N PHE A 80 15.28 -2.33 25.50
CA PHE A 80 16.72 -2.04 25.48
C PHE A 80 17.22 -0.95 24.52
#